data_AF-A0A1H1YNK6-F1
#
_entry.id   AF-A0A1H1YNK6-F1
#
_cell.length_a   1.000
_cell.length_b   1.000
_cell.length_c   1.000
_cell.angle_alpha   90.00
_cell.angle_beta   90.00
_cell.angle_gamma   90.00
#
_symmetry.space_group_name_H-M   'P 1'
#
loop_
_entity.id
_entity.type
_entity.pdbx_description
1 polymer ?
#
loop_
_entity_poly.entity_id
_entity_poly.type
_entity_poly.pdbx_seq_one_letter_code
_entity_poly.pdbx_strand_id
1 'polypeptide(L)'
;MTTVTTTTYLDHHVFVIAGRGYTGGLVPGEIDGWVSTDGTGILIKTPYDRITALVTFQEWDGEPGPEPDDGRGRWDAAVTVAMDCPGPEETLRLDQNTAGGKDTDFSLSREGRYHVRLARRNGAAAEQAHTGVLARFAEQE
;
A
#
# COMPACT_ATOMS: atom_id res chain seq x y z
N MET A 1 3.21 12.14 -16.50
CA MET A 1 3.13 10.88 -15.73
C MET A 1 4.31 10.81 -14.79
N THR A 2 4.05 10.94 -13.49
CA THR A 2 5.06 10.79 -12.44
C THR A 2 5.00 9.36 -11.94
N THR A 3 6.14 8.70 -11.74
CA THR A 3 6.22 7.34 -11.21
C THR A 3 7.31 7.27 -10.17
N VAL A 4 6.98 6.74 -9.00
CA VAL A 4 7.92 6.48 -7.91
C VAL A 4 7.77 5.03 -7.50
N THR A 5 8.87 4.28 -7.55
CA THR A 5 8.93 2.91 -7.07
C THR A 5 9.86 2.86 -5.86
N THR A 6 9.36 2.29 -4.77
CA THR A 6 10.08 2.16 -3.51
C THR A 6 9.96 0.75 -2.97
N THR A 7 10.87 0.40 -2.07
CA THR A 7 10.80 -0.82 -1.28
C THR A 7 10.50 -0.43 0.15
N THR A 8 9.50 -1.06 0.75
CA THR A 8 9.00 -0.70 2.09
C THR A 8 8.83 -1.94 2.95
N TYR A 9 9.12 -1.84 4.25
CA TYR A 9 9.02 -2.96 5.19
C TYR A 9 7.68 -2.92 5.92
N LEU A 10 6.76 -3.79 5.55
CA LEU A 10 5.42 -3.84 6.12
C LEU A 10 5.45 -4.62 7.42
N ASP A 11 5.00 -4.00 8.50
CA ASP A 11 4.82 -4.62 9.82
C ASP A 11 3.38 -4.37 10.31
N HIS A 12 2.93 -5.20 11.24
CA HIS A 12 1.59 -5.22 11.81
C HIS A 12 0.46 -5.41 10.78
N HIS A 13 0.74 -6.05 9.66
CA HIS A 13 -0.24 -6.31 8.59
C HIS A 13 -0.91 -5.06 7.99
N VAL A 14 -0.43 -3.84 8.26
CA VAL A 14 -1.09 -2.62 7.81
C VAL A 14 -0.09 -1.54 7.43
N PHE A 15 -0.48 -0.69 6.48
CA PHE A 15 0.18 0.58 6.21
C PHE A 15 -0.84 1.60 5.74
N VAL A 16 -0.49 2.88 5.84
CA VAL A 16 -1.38 4.00 5.52
C VAL A 16 -0.78 4.83 4.38
N ILE A 17 -1.63 5.30 3.48
CA ILE A 17 -1.32 6.36 2.53
C ILE A 17 -2.13 7.58 2.96
N ALA A 18 -1.47 8.67 3.35
CA ALA A 18 -2.13 9.90 3.75
C ALA A 18 -1.20 11.11 3.61
N GLY A 19 -1.75 12.33 3.72
CA GLY A 19 -0.94 13.54 3.82
C GLY A 19 -0.11 13.59 5.11
N ARG A 20 0.97 14.38 5.10
CA ARG A 20 1.84 14.56 6.26
C ARG A 20 1.05 15.22 7.42
N GLY A 21 0.99 14.54 8.57
CA GLY A 21 0.23 15.02 9.73
C GLY A 21 -1.19 14.47 9.86
N TYR A 22 -1.56 13.50 9.03
CA TYR A 22 -2.79 12.71 9.22
C TYR A 22 -2.83 12.06 10.62
N THR A 23 -3.95 12.22 11.32
CA THR A 23 -4.20 11.67 12.67
C THR A 23 -5.47 10.84 12.75
N GLY A 24 -6.06 10.49 11.60
CA GLY A 24 -7.34 9.78 11.56
C GLY A 24 -7.27 8.35 12.10
N GLY A 25 -8.40 7.88 12.63
CA GLY A 25 -8.56 6.57 13.27
C GLY A 25 -9.17 5.53 12.35
N LEU A 26 -8.49 5.19 11.25
CA LEU A 26 -8.98 4.14 10.33
C LEU A 26 -8.90 2.76 10.97
N VAL A 27 -9.97 1.98 10.82
CA VAL A 27 -10.02 0.56 11.23
C VAL A 27 -9.90 -0.32 9.98
N PRO A 28 -9.09 -1.39 9.97
CA PRO A 28 -8.84 -2.17 8.75
C PRO A 28 -10.03 -3.00 8.24
N GLY A 29 -10.19 -3.02 6.91
CA GLY A 29 -10.91 -4.07 6.18
C GLY A 29 -12.37 -3.78 5.83
N GLU A 30 -12.76 -2.52 5.68
CA GLU A 30 -14.14 -2.15 5.38
C GLU A 30 -14.52 -2.32 3.90
N ILE A 31 -13.56 -2.14 3.00
CA ILE A 31 -13.73 -2.22 1.54
C ILE A 31 -12.95 -3.43 1.01
N ASP A 32 -13.66 -4.33 0.34
CA ASP A 32 -13.18 -5.63 -0.17
C ASP A 32 -12.41 -6.47 0.88
N GLY A 33 -12.58 -6.17 2.17
CA GLY A 33 -11.91 -6.86 3.28
C GLY A 33 -10.44 -6.47 3.49
N TRP A 34 -9.90 -5.48 2.78
CA TRP A 34 -8.48 -5.10 2.90
C TRP A 34 -8.14 -3.62 2.74
N VAL A 35 -9.10 -2.76 2.38
CA VAL A 35 -8.90 -1.31 2.32
C VAL A 35 -9.90 -0.62 3.23
N SER A 36 -9.50 0.46 3.86
CA SER A 36 -10.40 1.39 4.54
C SER A 36 -9.99 2.82 4.19
N THR A 37 -10.95 3.74 4.10
CA THR A 37 -10.66 5.15 3.82
C THR A 37 -11.70 6.05 4.46
N ASP A 38 -11.27 7.23 4.89
CA ASP A 38 -12.13 8.32 5.37
C ASP A 38 -12.21 9.47 4.38
N GLY A 39 -11.65 9.27 3.17
CA GLY A 39 -11.50 10.29 2.14
C GLY A 39 -10.24 11.14 2.25
N THR A 40 -9.48 11.09 3.35
CA THR A 40 -8.23 11.86 3.53
C THR A 40 -7.00 10.98 3.80
N GLY A 41 -7.26 9.75 4.25
CA GLY A 41 -6.28 8.68 4.34
C GLY A 41 -6.84 7.36 3.82
N ILE A 42 -5.93 6.46 3.47
CA ILE A 42 -6.25 5.10 3.04
C ILE A 42 -5.41 4.16 3.90
N LEU A 43 -6.08 3.28 4.64
CA LEU A 43 -5.44 2.18 5.35
C LEU A 43 -5.53 0.91 4.51
N ILE A 44 -4.40 0.24 4.35
CA ILE A 44 -4.26 -0.97 3.54
C ILE A 44 -3.84 -2.11 4.44
N LYS A 45 -4.65 -3.17 4.46
CA LYS A 45 -4.38 -4.42 5.17
C LYS A 45 -3.68 -5.42 4.26
N THR A 46 -2.67 -6.07 4.79
CA THR A 46 -1.85 -7.07 4.10
C THR A 46 -2.04 -8.43 4.76
N PRO A 47 -2.10 -9.52 4.00
CA PRO A 47 -2.25 -10.86 4.57
C PRO A 47 -0.99 -11.32 5.33
N TYR A 48 0.16 -10.70 5.06
CA TYR A 48 1.44 -11.05 5.68
C TYR A 48 1.97 -9.92 6.55
N ASP A 49 2.73 -10.34 7.55
CA ASP A 49 3.44 -9.48 8.48
C ASP A 49 4.94 -9.56 8.25
N ARG A 50 5.65 -8.48 8.57
CA ARG A 50 7.13 -8.43 8.51
C ARG A 50 7.68 -8.80 7.15
N ILE A 51 7.09 -8.23 6.10
CA ILE A 51 7.50 -8.48 4.71
C ILE A 51 8.02 -7.21 4.04
N THR A 52 8.98 -7.39 3.16
CA THR A 52 9.43 -6.32 2.27
C THR A 52 8.54 -6.30 1.02
N ALA A 53 7.84 -5.19 0.80
CA ALA A 53 7.00 -4.98 -0.38
C ALA A 53 7.63 -3.97 -1.36
N LEU A 54 7.44 -4.22 -2.65
CA LEU A 54 7.66 -3.22 -3.69
C LEU A 54 6.38 -2.42 -3.88
N VAL A 55 6.44 -1.11 -3.67
CA VAL A 55 5.30 -0.20 -3.85
C VAL A 55 5.62 0.74 -5.01
N THR A 56 4.66 0.89 -5.92
CA THR A 56 4.78 1.81 -7.06
C THR A 56 3.61 2.79 -7.04
N PHE A 57 3.95 4.07 -6.96
CA PHE A 57 3.04 5.20 -7.06
C PHE A 57 3.10 5.78 -8.46
N GLN A 58 1.94 6.02 -9.05
CA GLN A 58 1.80 6.56 -10.39
C GLN A 58 0.68 7.60 -10.40
N GLU A 59 0.94 8.73 -11.05
CA GLU A 59 -0.07 9.78 -11.28
C GLU A 59 -0.40 9.86 -12.78
N TRP A 60 -1.70 9.82 -13.07
CA TRP A 60 -2.28 9.92 -14.41
C TRP A 60 -3.27 11.07 -14.51
N ASP A 61 -3.39 11.64 -15.70
CA ASP A 61 -4.52 12.46 -16.08
C ASP A 61 -5.58 11.57 -16.75
N GLY A 62 -6.69 11.31 -16.05
CA GLY A 62 -7.80 10.49 -16.55
C GLY A 62 -7.83 9.07 -15.95
N GLU A 63 -8.53 8.17 -16.65
CA GLU A 63 -8.72 6.80 -16.18
C GLU A 63 -7.39 6.02 -16.24
N PRO A 64 -7.01 5.29 -15.19
CA PRO A 64 -5.73 4.60 -15.17
C PRO A 64 -5.71 3.49 -16.23
N GLY A 65 -4.59 3.36 -16.93
CA GLY A 65 -4.36 2.24 -17.84
C GLY A 65 -4.37 0.89 -17.09
N PRO A 66 -4.36 -0.26 -17.78
CA PRO A 66 -4.35 -1.57 -17.12
C PRO A 66 -3.19 -1.70 -16.13
N GLU A 67 -3.32 -2.59 -15.14
CA GLU A 67 -2.24 -2.89 -14.21
C GLU A 67 -0.99 -3.36 -14.98
N PRO A 68 0.23 -2.94 -14.56
CA PRO A 68 1.44 -3.26 -15.30
C PRO A 68 1.72 -4.77 -15.27
N ASP A 69 2.08 -5.31 -16.43
CA ASP A 69 2.66 -6.65 -16.57
C ASP A 69 4.19 -6.52 -16.49
N ASP A 70 4.71 -6.54 -15.27
CA ASP A 70 6.14 -6.46 -14.97
C ASP A 70 6.78 -7.85 -14.76
N GLY A 71 6.11 -8.91 -15.22
CA GLY A 71 6.62 -10.28 -15.15
C GLY A 71 6.57 -10.95 -13.77
N ARG A 72 5.99 -10.31 -12.74
CA ARG A 72 5.89 -10.91 -11.38
C ARG A 72 4.54 -11.57 -11.09
N GLY A 73 3.86 -12.01 -12.14
CA GLY A 73 2.57 -12.70 -12.04
C GLY A 73 1.36 -11.77 -11.98
N ARG A 74 0.18 -12.39 -11.94
CA ARG A 74 -1.11 -11.69 -11.99
C ARG A 74 -1.38 -10.90 -10.71
N TRP A 75 -2.20 -9.86 -10.85
CA TRP A 75 -2.73 -9.10 -9.73
C TRP A 75 -3.85 -9.89 -9.03
N ASP A 76 -3.77 -10.01 -7.71
CA ASP A 76 -4.69 -10.84 -6.91
C ASP A 76 -5.98 -10.08 -6.57
N ALA A 77 -5.87 -8.77 -6.35
CA ALA A 77 -7.00 -7.90 -6.02
C ALA A 77 -6.71 -6.46 -6.48
N ALA A 78 -7.76 -5.76 -6.88
CA ALA A 78 -7.73 -4.34 -7.17
C ALA A 78 -9.01 -3.66 -6.69
N VAL A 79 -8.89 -2.45 -6.16
CA VAL A 79 -10.01 -1.61 -5.71
C VAL A 79 -9.71 -0.15 -6.02
N THR A 80 -10.75 0.64 -6.26
CA THR A 80 -10.62 2.09 -6.45
C THR A 80 -11.38 2.82 -5.36
N VAL A 81 -10.72 3.79 -4.72
CA VAL A 81 -11.30 4.65 -3.69
C VAL A 81 -11.04 6.11 -4.05
N ALA A 82 -11.80 7.03 -3.46
CA ALA A 82 -11.56 8.46 -3.64
C ALA A 82 -10.81 9.01 -2.42
N MET A 83 -9.80 9.84 -2.66
CA MET A 83 -9.02 10.51 -1.62
C MET A 83 -8.79 11.97 -1.98
N ASP A 84 -9.02 12.87 -1.05
CA ASP A 84 -8.62 14.26 -1.11
C ASP A 84 -7.13 14.34 -0.78
N CYS A 85 -6.36 14.75 -1.78
CA CYS A 85 -4.92 14.75 -1.71
C CYS A 85 -4.37 16.18 -1.62
N PRO A 86 -3.27 16.36 -0.87
CA PRO A 86 -2.63 17.66 -0.77
C PRO A 86 -1.93 18.03 -2.09
N GLY A 87 -1.73 19.33 -2.30
CA GLY A 87 -1.06 19.85 -3.48
C GLY A 87 0.47 19.67 -3.48
N PRO A 88 1.18 20.22 -4.48
CA PRO A 88 2.61 19.99 -4.68
C PRO A 88 3.51 20.48 -3.55
N GLU A 89 3.03 21.39 -2.70
CA GLU A 89 3.74 21.92 -1.53
C GLU A 89 3.78 20.92 -0.36
N GLU A 90 3.01 19.83 -0.45
CA GLU A 90 2.90 18.79 0.55
C GLU A 90 3.05 17.41 -0.10
N THR A 91 3.42 16.41 0.69
CA THR A 91 3.63 15.05 0.20
C THR A 91 2.58 14.10 0.74
N LEU A 92 2.10 13.21 -0.13
CA LEU A 92 1.52 11.96 0.33
C LEU A 92 2.64 11.10 0.90
N ARG A 93 2.33 10.42 2.00
CA ARG A 93 3.26 9.56 2.70
C ARG A 93 2.70 8.17 2.77
N LEU A 94 3.55 7.20 2.45
CA LEU A 94 3.37 5.83 2.91
C LEU A 94 3.90 5.76 4.35
N ASP A 95 2.97 5.72 5.31
CA ASP A 95 3.24 5.62 6.73
C ASP A 95 3.13 4.16 7.18
N GLN A 96 4.18 3.68 7.85
CA GLN A 96 4.26 2.34 8.37
C GLN A 96 4.02 2.41 9.87
N ASN A 97 2.81 2.07 10.27
CA ASN A 97 2.23 2.38 11.59
C ASN A 97 3.12 2.05 12.80
N THR A 98 4.13 1.16 12.69
CA THR A 98 4.85 0.69 13.88
C THR A 98 6.28 0.15 13.80
N ALA A 99 7.02 0.06 12.69
CA ALA A 99 8.35 -0.57 12.78
C ALA A 99 9.41 -0.17 11.76
N GLY A 100 10.15 0.90 12.05
CA GLY A 100 11.54 1.12 11.61
C GLY A 100 11.80 1.18 10.09
N GLY A 101 10.77 0.99 9.27
CA GLY A 101 10.83 1.17 7.84
C GLY A 101 10.81 2.65 7.49
N LYS A 102 11.31 2.95 6.30
CA LYS A 102 11.51 4.32 5.86
C LYS A 102 10.24 4.81 5.20
N ASP A 103 9.65 5.88 5.75
CA ASP A 103 8.59 6.61 5.10
C ASP A 103 8.97 6.89 3.64
N THR A 104 8.05 6.63 2.73
CA THR A 104 8.20 7.04 1.34
C THR A 104 7.23 8.18 1.09
N ASP A 105 7.80 9.35 0.74
CA ASP A 105 7.04 10.52 0.36
C ASP A 105 6.85 10.56 -1.17
N PHE A 106 5.67 10.99 -1.60
CA PHE A 106 5.26 11.15 -3.00
C PHE A 106 4.58 12.50 -3.17
N SER A 107 5.16 13.37 -4.00
CA SER A 107 4.56 14.65 -4.36
C SER A 107 3.59 14.48 -5.52
N LEU A 108 2.40 15.06 -5.39
CA LEU A 108 1.42 15.13 -6.46
C LEU A 108 1.58 16.41 -7.27
N SER A 109 1.14 16.37 -8.53
CA SER A 109 1.21 17.53 -9.41
C SER A 109 0.24 18.66 -9.04
N ARG A 110 -0.89 18.33 -8.38
CA ARG A 110 -1.94 19.27 -8.01
C ARG A 110 -2.67 18.83 -6.74
N GLU A 111 -3.28 19.79 -6.06
CA GLU A 111 -4.24 19.51 -4.99
C GLU A 111 -5.56 19.06 -5.60
N GLY A 112 -6.29 18.23 -4.87
CA GLY A 112 -7.69 17.95 -5.16
C GLY A 112 -8.08 16.51 -4.87
N ARG A 113 -9.25 16.14 -5.38
CA ARG A 113 -9.78 14.78 -5.19
C ARG A 113 -9.29 13.84 -6.28
N TYR A 114 -8.61 12.79 -5.87
CA TYR A 114 -8.08 11.74 -6.73
C TYR A 114 -8.91 10.46 -6.61
N HIS A 115 -9.04 9.74 -7.72
CA HIS A 115 -9.46 8.34 -7.70
C HIS A 115 -8.21 7.47 -7.59
N VAL A 116 -7.98 6.92 -6.42
CA VAL A 116 -6.81 6.10 -6.09
C VAL A 116 -7.14 4.64 -6.39
N ARG A 117 -6.54 4.10 -7.44
CA ARG A 117 -6.57 2.66 -7.72
C ARG A 117 -5.47 1.95 -6.94
N LEU A 118 -5.86 1.00 -6.11
CA LEU A 118 -4.99 0.16 -5.31
C LEU A 118 -5.04 -1.25 -5.89
N ALA A 119 -3.91 -1.78 -6.32
CA ALA A 119 -3.78 -3.16 -6.75
C ALA A 119 -2.71 -3.85 -5.92
N ARG A 120 -2.93 -5.13 -5.59
CA ARG A 120 -1.95 -5.95 -4.86
C ARG A 120 -1.80 -7.32 -5.48
N ARG A 121 -0.60 -7.87 -5.31
CA ARG A 121 -0.32 -9.30 -5.46
C ARG A 121 0.70 -9.72 -4.44
N ASN A 122 0.60 -10.97 -4.03
CA ASN A 122 1.38 -11.50 -2.94
C ASN A 122 2.74 -12.04 -3.40
N GLY A 123 2.87 -12.41 -4.68
CA GLY A 123 4.12 -12.90 -5.26
C GLY A 123 4.82 -13.94 -4.37
N ALA A 124 6.14 -13.79 -4.18
CA ALA A 124 6.96 -14.66 -3.36
C ALA A 124 6.66 -14.59 -1.83
N ALA A 125 5.92 -13.57 -1.35
CA ALA A 125 5.59 -13.47 0.06
C ALA A 125 4.67 -14.62 0.51
N ALA A 126 3.83 -15.12 -0.38
CA ALA A 126 3.01 -16.31 -0.12
C ALA A 126 3.86 -17.56 0.12
N GLU A 127 4.90 -17.77 -0.69
CA GLU A 127 5.82 -18.91 -0.57
C GLU A 127 6.71 -18.80 0.68
N GLN A 128 7.19 -17.58 0.99
CA GLN A 128 7.99 -17.32 2.19
C GLN A 128 7.18 -17.51 3.47
N ALA A 129 5.93 -17.03 3.52
CA ALA A 129 5.03 -17.24 4.65
C ALA A 129 4.75 -18.73 4.88
N HIS A 130 4.51 -19.48 3.79
CA HIS A 130 4.33 -20.94 3.87
C HIS A 130 5.57 -21.64 4.46
N THR A 131 6.76 -21.28 3.99
CA THR A 131 8.02 -21.89 4.43
C THR A 131 8.37 -21.55 5.88
N GLY A 132 8.13 -20.30 6.30
CA GLY A 132 8.41 -19.85 7.68
C GLY A 132 7.51 -20.50 8.72
N VAL A 133 6.26 -20.83 8.37
CA VAL A 133 5.34 -21.58 9.25
C VAL A 133 5.85 -23.01 9.46
N LEU A 134 6.26 -23.69 8.38
CA LEU A 134 6.79 -25.06 8.47
C LEU A 134 8.08 -25.15 9.29
N ALA A 135 9.00 -24.17 9.14
CA ALA A 135 10.23 -24.11 9.92
C ALA A 135 9.96 -23.94 11.43
N ARG A 136 8.99 -23.09 11.82
CA ARG A 136 8.61 -22.91 13.22
C ARG A 136 8.00 -24.16 13.86
N PHE A 137 7.30 -24.99 13.10
CA PHE A 137 6.78 -26.25 13.61
C PHE A 137 7.88 -27.29 13.79
N ALA A 138 8.88 -27.32 12.90
CA ALA A 138 10.03 -28.23 13.01
C ALA A 138 11.00 -27.90 14.15
N GLU A 139 11.04 -26.64 14.62
CA GLU A 139 11.83 -26.22 15.78
C GLU A 139 11.14 -26.48 17.14
N GLN A 140 9.88 -26.93 17.12
CA GLN A 140 9.09 -27.26 18.32
C GLN A 140 8.97 -28.77 18.60
N GLU A 141 9.59 -29.62 17.78
CA GLU A 141 9.77 -31.06 18.00
C GLU A 141 11.18 -31.37 18.53
#